data_AF-A0A6I3U8G7-F1
#
_entry.id   AF-A0A6I3U8G7-F1
#
_cell.length_a   1.000
_cell.length_b   1.000
_cell.length_c   1.000
_cell.angle_alpha   90.00
_cell.angle_beta   90.00
_cell.angle_gamma   90.00
#
_symmetry.space_group_name_H-M   'P 1'
#
loop_
_entity.id
_entity.type
_entity.pdbx_description
1 polymer ?
#
loop_
_entity_poly.entity_id
_entity_poly.type
_entity_poly.pdbx_seq_one_letter_code
_entity_poly.pdbx_strand_id
1 'polypeptide(L)'
;SDYPDYTALLIKSISQKAFHPSWQAYPGDEDNGSLSAWYIWSALGFYPTCPGKPSYDLGIPLFDHLRVYLAKENKWLDIHAEQNYSHFNFVKECRLDKTSVSSIQHQDLLKAEQLTFTLSWLPNHS
;
A
#
# COMPACT_ATOMS: atom_id res chain seq x y z
N SER A 1 -14.98 -4.31 -10.19
CA SER A 1 -13.86 -4.35 -11.15
C SER A 1 -13.66 -5.82 -11.48
N ASP A 2 -13.45 -6.14 -12.75
CA ASP A 2 -13.31 -7.54 -13.21
C ASP A 2 -11.91 -8.12 -12.86
N TYR A 3 -10.92 -7.26 -12.61
CA TYR A 3 -9.53 -7.66 -12.30
C TYR A 3 -8.93 -6.83 -11.16
N PRO A 4 -9.45 -6.94 -9.91
CA PRO A 4 -8.97 -6.14 -8.79
C PRO A 4 -7.49 -6.41 -8.44
N ASP A 5 -6.99 -7.62 -8.70
CA ASP A 5 -5.62 -8.04 -8.39
C ASP A 5 -4.54 -7.32 -9.20
N TYR A 6 -4.90 -6.73 -10.36
CA TYR A 6 -3.91 -6.13 -11.26
C TYR A 6 -3.28 -4.86 -10.69
N THR A 7 -3.96 -4.19 -9.75
CA THR A 7 -3.43 -3.02 -9.04
C THR A 7 -2.09 -3.33 -8.38
N ALA A 8 -2.00 -4.44 -7.64
CA ALA A 8 -0.77 -4.82 -6.94
C ALA A 8 0.41 -5.02 -7.90
N LEU A 9 0.19 -5.73 -9.01
CA LEU A 9 1.23 -5.99 -10.01
C LEU A 9 1.75 -4.69 -10.64
N LEU A 10 0.86 -3.76 -10.97
CA LEU A 10 1.22 -2.47 -11.54
C LEU A 10 1.99 -1.61 -10.53
N ILE A 11 1.49 -1.46 -9.31
CA ILE A 11 2.11 -0.62 -8.28
C ILE A 11 3.50 -1.13 -7.91
N LYS A 12 3.68 -2.45 -7.71
CA LYS A 12 5.01 -3.02 -7.42
C LYS A 12 5.98 -2.79 -8.58
N SER A 13 5.52 -2.98 -9.81
CA SER A 13 6.34 -2.76 -11.01
C SER A 13 6.76 -1.30 -11.18
N ILE A 14 5.83 -0.35 -11.03
CA ILE A 14 6.10 1.08 -11.15
C ILE A 14 7.08 1.51 -10.05
N SER A 15 6.80 1.16 -8.80
CA SER A 15 7.64 1.55 -7.65
C SER A 15 9.09 1.04 -7.77
N GLN A 16 9.29 -0.15 -8.36
CA GLN A 16 10.63 -0.72 -8.55
C GLN A 16 11.37 -0.21 -9.79
N LYS A 17 10.65 0.07 -10.90
CA LYS A 17 11.28 0.39 -12.18
C LYS A 17 11.37 1.88 -12.48
N ALA A 18 10.45 2.68 -11.95
CA ALA A 18 10.34 4.10 -12.27
C ALA A 18 11.12 4.99 -11.29
N PHE A 19 11.42 4.49 -10.09
CA PHE A 19 12.12 5.23 -9.04
C PHE A 19 13.51 4.65 -8.81
N HIS A 20 14.52 5.51 -8.71
CA HIS A 20 15.91 5.11 -8.55
C HIS A 20 16.60 5.86 -7.41
N PRO A 21 17.45 5.20 -6.60
CA PRO A 21 18.25 5.86 -5.57
C PRO A 21 19.50 6.52 -6.18
N SER A 22 19.32 7.44 -7.12
CA SER A 22 20.39 8.14 -7.85
C SER A 22 19.99 9.59 -8.15
N TRP A 23 20.81 10.35 -8.88
CA TRP A 23 20.42 11.71 -9.32
C TRP A 23 19.33 11.69 -10.40
N GLN A 24 19.19 10.58 -11.13
CA GLN A 24 18.07 10.33 -12.05
C GLN A 24 16.97 9.57 -11.30
N ALA A 25 16.45 10.18 -10.23
CA ALA A 25 15.61 9.49 -9.25
C ALA A 25 14.17 9.26 -9.69
N TYR A 26 13.55 10.28 -10.29
CA TYR A 26 12.11 10.32 -10.54
C TYR A 26 11.78 10.12 -12.02
N PRO A 27 10.63 9.50 -12.34
CA PRO A 27 10.19 9.29 -13.73
C PRO A 27 9.65 10.56 -14.42
N GLY A 28 9.53 11.66 -13.68
CA GLY A 28 9.04 12.96 -14.13
C GLY A 28 9.25 14.02 -13.06
N ASP A 29 8.59 15.16 -13.21
CA ASP A 29 8.65 16.24 -12.23
C ASP A 29 8.12 15.76 -10.86
N GLU A 30 8.82 16.12 -9.80
CA GLU A 30 8.48 15.67 -8.45
C GLU A 30 7.25 16.42 -7.88
N ASP A 31 6.98 17.62 -8.42
CA ASP A 31 5.84 18.47 -8.09
C ASP A 31 5.65 18.71 -6.58
N ASN A 32 6.70 19.23 -5.95
CA ASN A 32 6.69 19.78 -4.59
C ASN A 32 6.17 18.80 -3.51
N GLY A 33 6.57 17.52 -3.59
CA GLY A 33 6.15 16.47 -2.67
C GLY A 33 5.05 15.57 -3.22
N SER A 34 4.42 15.92 -4.35
CA SER A 34 3.30 15.16 -4.93
C SER A 34 3.72 13.74 -5.30
N LEU A 35 4.77 13.61 -6.12
CA LEU A 35 5.23 12.30 -6.59
C LEU A 35 5.90 11.50 -5.47
N SER A 36 6.61 12.17 -4.56
CA SER A 36 7.17 11.53 -3.37
C SER A 36 6.07 10.99 -2.45
N ALA A 37 4.97 11.72 -2.26
CA ALA A 37 3.83 11.24 -1.48
C ALA A 37 3.17 10.02 -2.14
N TRP A 38 3.06 10.00 -3.46
CA TRP A 38 2.57 8.81 -4.19
C TRP A 38 3.42 7.56 -3.88
N TYR A 39 4.75 7.71 -3.88
CA TYR A 39 5.66 6.62 -3.54
C TYR A 39 5.55 6.19 -2.07
N ILE A 40 5.37 7.13 -1.15
CA ILE A 40 5.15 6.82 0.27
C ILE A 40 3.84 6.03 0.45
N TRP A 41 2.76 6.45 -0.20
CA TRP A 41 1.49 5.70 -0.17
C TRP A 41 1.61 4.31 -0.78
N SER A 42 2.37 4.16 -1.87
CA SER A 42 2.63 2.83 -2.44
C SER A 42 3.38 1.94 -1.45
N ALA A 43 4.38 2.47 -0.74
CA ALA A 43 5.12 1.72 0.27
C ALA A 43 4.26 1.29 1.47
N LEU A 44 3.27 2.10 1.85
CA LEU A 44 2.28 1.76 2.90
C LEU A 44 1.26 0.71 2.45
N GLY A 45 1.05 0.55 1.14
CA GLY A 45 0.15 -0.46 0.57
C GLY A 45 -1.32 -0.02 0.46
N PHE A 46 -1.65 1.25 0.63
CA PHE A 46 -2.99 1.80 0.41
C PHE A 46 -2.95 3.26 -0.06
N TYR A 47 -4.00 3.74 -0.72
CA TYR A 47 -3.98 5.03 -1.42
C TYR A 47 -5.29 5.84 -1.27
N PRO A 48 -5.22 7.17 -1.05
CA PRO A 48 -6.40 8.04 -0.98
C PRO A 48 -6.93 8.40 -2.37
N THR A 49 -7.53 7.45 -3.08
CA THR A 49 -7.95 7.59 -4.49
C THR A 49 -8.87 8.77 -4.76
N CYS A 50 -9.77 9.09 -3.82
CA CYS A 50 -10.71 10.20 -3.93
C CYS A 50 -10.64 11.07 -2.67
N PRO A 51 -9.73 12.05 -2.62
CA PRO A 51 -9.68 13.02 -1.52
C PRO A 51 -11.06 13.67 -1.33
N GLY A 52 -11.54 13.71 -0.09
CA GLY A 52 -12.92 14.11 0.26
C GLY A 52 -13.84 12.93 0.55
N LYS A 53 -13.51 11.71 0.12
CA LYS A 53 -14.14 10.46 0.60
C LYS A 53 -13.25 9.84 1.69
N PRO A 54 -13.82 9.40 2.84
CA PRO A 54 -13.04 8.85 3.94
C PRO A 54 -12.67 7.37 3.72
N SER A 55 -12.16 7.02 2.54
CA SER A 55 -11.86 5.65 2.14
C SER A 55 -10.55 5.59 1.35
N TYR A 56 -9.84 4.48 1.49
CA TYR A 56 -8.59 4.18 0.80
C TYR A 56 -8.71 2.87 0.03
N ASP A 57 -8.18 2.85 -1.18
CA ASP A 57 -8.05 1.62 -1.96
C ASP A 57 -6.74 0.91 -1.60
N LEU A 58 -6.72 -0.41 -1.76
CA LEU A 58 -5.54 -1.23 -1.49
C LEU A 58 -4.59 -1.26 -2.68
N GLY A 59 -3.30 -1.22 -2.37
CA GLY A 59 -2.19 -1.51 -3.27
C GLY A 59 -1.43 -2.74 -2.79
N ILE A 60 -0.11 -2.61 -2.68
CA ILE A 60 0.80 -3.66 -2.21
C ILE A 60 1.95 -2.99 -1.43
N PRO A 61 2.23 -3.40 -0.18
CA PRO A 61 3.28 -2.76 0.62
C PRO A 61 4.68 -3.10 0.12
N LEU A 62 5.66 -2.27 0.50
CA LEU A 62 7.06 -2.45 0.09
C LEU A 62 7.90 -3.26 1.09
N PHE A 63 7.76 -2.98 2.38
CA PHE A 63 8.60 -3.54 3.44
C PHE A 63 7.91 -4.68 4.18
N ASP A 64 8.70 -5.61 4.71
CA ASP A 64 8.22 -6.72 5.56
C ASP A 64 7.54 -6.20 6.83
N HIS A 65 8.08 -5.11 7.38
CA HIS A 65 7.51 -4.39 8.52
C HIS A 65 7.83 -2.90 8.41
N LEU A 66 6.80 -2.07 8.50
CA LEU A 66 6.88 -0.61 8.53
C LEU A 66 5.92 -0.08 9.60
N ARG A 67 6.31 0.98 10.30
CA ARG A 67 5.44 1.67 11.27
C ARG A 67 5.17 3.08 10.81
N VAL A 68 3.90 3.49 10.85
CA VAL A 68 3.48 4.87 10.57
C VAL A 68 2.77 5.44 11.78
N TYR A 69 3.08 6.69 12.13
CA TYR A 69 2.49 7.35 13.27
C TYR A 69 1.14 7.96 12.92
N LEU A 70 0.06 7.45 13.52
CA LEU A 70 -1.28 7.99 13.43
C LEU A 70 -1.43 9.13 14.45
N ALA A 71 -0.88 10.30 14.11
CA ALA A 71 -0.77 11.42 15.03
C ALA A 71 -2.08 11.83 15.71
N LYS A 72 -3.22 11.70 15.01
CA LYS A 72 -4.55 12.02 15.54
C LYS A 72 -4.94 11.15 16.74
N GLU A 73 -4.52 9.89 16.74
CA GLU A 73 -4.81 8.91 17.79
C GLU A 73 -3.61 8.73 18.74
N ASN A 74 -2.52 9.48 18.49
CA ASN A 74 -1.28 9.43 19.27
C ASN A 74 -0.72 8.00 19.42
N LYS A 75 -0.76 7.22 18.33
CA LYS A 75 -0.30 5.82 18.30
C LYS A 75 0.38 5.45 16.99
N TRP A 76 1.05 4.30 16.98
CA TRP A 76 1.65 3.71 15.79
C TRP A 76 0.71 2.69 15.17
N LEU A 77 0.65 2.66 13.85
CA LEU A 77 0.09 1.56 13.07
C LEU A 77 1.25 0.70 12.58
N ASP A 78 1.19 -0.59 12.87
CA ASP A 78 2.17 -1.57 12.42
C ASP A 78 1.69 -2.23 11.12
N ILE A 79 2.43 -2.03 10.03
CA ILE A 79 2.13 -2.55 8.69
C ILE A 79 3.07 -3.71 8.39
N HIS A 80 2.51 -4.88 8.10
CA HIS A 80 3.25 -6.12 7.85
C HIS A 80 3.00 -6.65 6.44
N ALA A 81 4.05 -7.18 5.81
CA ALA A 81 3.97 -7.91 4.55
C ALA A 81 4.50 -9.33 4.71
N GLU A 82 3.61 -10.30 4.72
CA GLU A 82 3.93 -11.72 4.79
C GLU A 82 4.19 -12.26 3.38
N GLN A 83 5.19 -13.15 3.25
CA GLN A 83 5.60 -13.72 1.96
C GLN A 83 6.03 -12.66 0.94
N ASN A 84 6.72 -11.60 1.41
CA ASN A 84 7.14 -10.45 0.60
C ASN A 84 8.34 -10.76 -0.32
N TYR A 85 8.18 -11.73 -1.21
CA TYR A 85 9.18 -12.07 -2.22
C TYR A 85 9.10 -11.11 -3.41
N SER A 86 10.24 -10.89 -4.07
CA SER A 86 10.31 -10.02 -5.25
C SER A 86 9.42 -10.50 -6.41
N HIS A 87 9.24 -11.81 -6.57
CA HIS A 87 8.43 -12.42 -7.63
C HIS A 87 6.93 -12.58 -7.26
N PHE A 88 6.54 -12.24 -6.02
CA PHE A 88 5.13 -12.23 -5.60
C PHE A 88 4.54 -10.85 -5.88
N ASN A 89 3.61 -10.78 -6.84
CA ASN A 89 3.12 -9.52 -7.39
C ASN A 89 1.66 -9.22 -7.01
N PHE A 90 1.03 -10.08 -6.22
CA PHE A 90 -0.38 -9.98 -5.88
C PHE A 90 -0.58 -10.01 -4.36
N VAL A 91 -1.68 -9.44 -3.90
CA VAL A 91 -2.13 -9.52 -2.51
C VAL A 91 -3.16 -10.64 -2.43
N LYS A 92 -2.84 -11.68 -1.68
CA LYS A 92 -3.77 -12.77 -1.38
C LYS A 92 -4.85 -12.33 -0.43
N GLU A 93 -4.46 -11.58 0.60
CA GLU A 93 -5.35 -11.11 1.64
C GLU A 93 -4.77 -9.85 2.26
N CYS A 94 -5.65 -8.93 2.65
CA CYS A 94 -5.34 -7.80 3.50
C CYS A 94 -6.22 -7.85 4.74
N ARG A 95 -5.62 -7.69 5.91
CA ARG A 95 -6.32 -7.65 7.20
C ARG A 95 -6.04 -6.36 7.93
N LEU A 96 -7.10 -5.68 8.35
CA LEU A 96 -7.03 -4.61 9.32
C LEU A 96 -7.39 -5.21 10.69
N ASP A 97 -6.39 -5.32 11.55
CA ASP A 97 -6.38 -6.20 12.72
C ASP A 97 -6.81 -7.63 12.38
N LYS A 98 -8.02 -8.04 12.76
CA LYS A 98 -8.58 -9.38 12.51
C LYS A 98 -9.56 -9.42 11.34
N THR A 99 -9.88 -8.28 10.74
CA THR A 99 -10.92 -8.15 9.72
C THR A 99 -10.30 -8.17 8.34
N SER A 100 -10.72 -9.11 7.49
CA SER A 100 -10.34 -9.10 6.07
C SER A 100 -11.00 -7.93 5.35
N VAL A 101 -10.22 -7.18 4.57
CA VAL A 101 -10.67 -5.95 3.91
C VAL A 101 -10.21 -5.91 2.45
N SER A 102 -11.06 -5.34 1.60
CA SER A 102 -10.74 -5.01 0.19
C SER A 102 -10.64 -3.50 -0.06
N SER A 103 -11.04 -2.69 0.93
CA SER A 103 -10.84 -1.24 1.01
C SER A 103 -10.78 -0.86 2.49
N ILE A 104 -10.14 0.26 2.81
CA ILE A 104 -9.98 0.71 4.20
C ILE A 104 -10.80 1.98 4.43
N GLN A 105 -11.69 1.97 5.40
CA GLN A 105 -12.36 3.18 5.86
C GLN A 105 -11.45 3.96 6.82
N HIS A 106 -11.44 5.29 6.71
CA HIS A 106 -10.58 6.14 7.53
C HIS A 106 -10.84 5.98 9.04
N GLN A 107 -12.10 5.78 9.43
CA GLN A 107 -12.44 5.58 10.85
C GLN A 107 -11.90 4.26 11.40
N ASP A 108 -11.82 3.21 10.57
CA ASP A 108 -11.31 1.92 10.99
C ASP A 108 -9.78 1.92 11.02
N LEU A 109 -9.13 2.59 10.05
CA LEU A 109 -7.68 2.79 10.03
C LEU A 109 -7.18 3.46 11.32
N LEU A 110 -7.89 4.49 11.80
CA LEU A 110 -7.53 5.19 13.03
C LEU A 110 -7.68 4.30 14.27
N LYS A 111 -8.62 3.36 14.28
CA LYS A 111 -8.83 2.44 15.40
C LYS A 111 -7.87 1.25 15.38
N ALA A 112 -7.37 0.88 14.22
CA ALA A 112 -6.53 -0.30 14.04
C ALA A 112 -5.17 -0.20 14.72
N GLU A 113 -4.62 -1.34 15.12
CA GLU A 113 -3.24 -1.48 15.61
C GLU A 113 -2.34 -2.06 14.53
N GLN A 114 -2.88 -2.95 13.69
CA GLN A 114 -2.13 -3.65 12.65
C GLN A 114 -2.82 -3.65 11.29
N LEU A 115 -2.02 -3.56 10.24
CA LEU A 115 -2.43 -3.77 8.85
C LEU A 115 -1.52 -4.83 8.24
N THR A 116 -2.05 -6.02 7.97
CA THR A 116 -1.26 -7.17 7.50
C THR A 116 -1.66 -7.56 6.09
N PHE A 117 -0.69 -7.58 5.18
CA PHE A 117 -0.82 -8.08 3.82
C PHE A 117 -0.15 -9.44 3.72
N THR A 118 -0.83 -10.43 3.14
CA THR A 118 -0.21 -11.68 2.73
C THR A 118 -0.11 -11.69 1.21
N LEU A 119 1.09 -11.85 0.65
CA LEU A 119 1.31 -11.81 -0.80
C LEU A 119 1.19 -13.19 -1.45
N SER A 120 0.98 -13.20 -2.77
CA SER A 120 0.98 -14.43 -3.59
C SER A 120 1.67 -14.27 -4.93
N TRP A 121 2.03 -15.42 -5.51
CA TRP A 121 2.64 -15.49 -6.83
C TRP A 121 1.64 -15.25 -7.96
N LEU A 122 0.41 -15.75 -7.81
CA LEU A 122 -0.67 -15.63 -8.79
C LEU A 122 -1.85 -14.84 -8.19
N PRO A 123 -2.73 -14.27 -9.04
CA PRO A 123 -4.00 -13.69 -8.60
C PRO A 123 -4.84 -14.73 -7.85
N ASN A 124 -5.59 -14.30 -6.84
CA ASN A 124 -6.41 -15.19 -6.02
C ASN A 124 -7.90 -14.83 -6.04
N HIS A 125 -8.27 -13.71 -6.67
CA HIS A 125 -9.66 -13.30 -6.83
C HIS A 125 -10.12 -13.66 -8.24
N SER A 126 -11.11 -14.55 -8.31
CA SER A 126 -11.87 -14.88 -9.51
C SER A 126 -13.05 -13.96 -9.72
#